data_AF-A0A959G8V3-F1
#
_entry.id   AF-A0A959G8V3-F1
#
_cell.length_a   1.000
_cell.length_b   1.000
_cell.length_c   1.000
_cell.angle_alpha   90.00
_cell.angle_beta   90.00
_cell.angle_gamma   90.00
#
_symmetry.space_group_name_H-M   'P 1'
#
loop_
_entity.id
_entity.type
_entity.pdbx_description
1 polymer ?
#
loop_
_entity_poly.entity_id
_entity_poly.type
_entity_poly.pdbx_seq_one_letter_code
_entity_poly.pdbx_strand_id
1 'polypeptide(L)'
;MPTSFFRISEALVALLLMIFTFACQRKSAPIGAQPSAEVPNILIGQGGFVGPCEPSIAISPVEPNRVVAGAILDRVYYSEDGGKSWKQDRLRSPLGVYG
;
A
#
# COMPACT_ATOMS: atom_id res chain seq x y z
N MET A 1 30.51 56.29 1.36
CA MET A 1 30.56 54.83 1.09
C MET A 1 29.26 54.18 1.58
N PRO A 2 28.27 53.89 0.71
CA PRO A 2 27.05 53.16 1.09
C PRO A 2 26.78 51.87 0.28
N THR A 3 27.72 51.40 -0.55
CA THR A 3 27.45 50.32 -1.52
C THR A 3 27.43 48.90 -0.92
N SER A 4 27.87 48.70 0.33
CA SER A 4 27.93 47.36 0.96
C SER A 4 26.60 46.92 1.57
N PHE A 5 25.83 47.82 2.18
CA PHE A 5 24.53 47.51 2.78
C PHE A 5 23.47 47.14 1.73
N PHE A 6 23.51 47.77 0.56
CA PHE A 6 22.57 47.51 -0.53
C PHE A 6 22.72 46.08 -1.09
N ARG A 7 23.95 45.59 -1.22
CA ARG A 7 24.25 44.23 -1.71
C ARG A 7 23.79 43.10 -0.78
N ILE A 8 23.78 43.34 0.53
CA ILE A 8 23.30 42.36 1.52
C ILE A 8 21.78 42.19 1.42
N SER A 9 21.04 43.28 1.17
CA SER A 9 19.58 43.24 0.98
C SER A 9 19.19 42.46 -0.28
N GLU A 10 19.91 42.64 -1.39
CA GLU A 10 19.68 41.89 -2.63
C GLU A 10 19.99 40.40 -2.47
N ALA A 11 21.06 40.05 -1.74
CA ALA A 11 21.43 38.66 -1.47
C ALA A 11 20.39 37.94 -0.59
N LEU A 12 19.84 38.61 0.41
CA LEU A 12 18.78 38.06 1.28
C LEU A 12 17.46 37.87 0.54
N VAL A 13 17.07 38.83 -0.32
CA VAL A 13 15.89 38.71 -1.17
C VAL A 13 16.06 37.56 -2.17
N ALA A 14 17.23 37.43 -2.80
CA ALA A 14 17.52 36.33 -3.72
C ALA A 14 17.49 34.96 -3.01
N LEU A 15 18.01 34.88 -1.78
CA LEU A 15 18.01 33.65 -0.99
C LEU A 15 16.59 33.24 -0.57
N LEU A 16 15.76 34.18 -0.13
CA LEU A 16 14.36 33.94 0.23
C LEU A 16 13.53 33.49 -0.99
N LEU A 17 13.76 34.08 -2.17
CA LEU A 17 13.12 33.67 -3.42
C LEU A 17 13.54 32.26 -3.85
N MET A 18 14.80 31.88 -3.66
CA MET A 18 15.24 30.49 -3.91
C MET A 18 14.61 29.49 -2.94
N ILE A 19 14.48 29.81 -1.65
CA ILE A 19 13.85 28.91 -0.68
C ILE A 19 12.36 28.68 -1.03
N PHE A 20 11.67 29.73 -1.46
CA PHE A 20 10.26 29.63 -1.87
C PHE A 20 10.06 28.77 -3.13
N THR A 21 11.00 28.77 -4.07
CA THR A 21 10.92 27.92 -5.28
C THR A 21 11.30 26.47 -5.01
N PHE A 22 12.23 26.20 -4.10
CA PHE A 22 12.58 24.83 -3.70
C PHE A 22 11.49 24.15 -2.85
N ALA A 23 10.77 24.92 -2.01
CA ALA A 23 9.69 24.39 -1.17
C ALA A 23 8.48 23.85 -1.97
N CYS A 24 8.34 24.20 -3.25
CA CYS A 24 7.25 23.77 -4.13
C CYS A 24 7.59 22.65 -5.11
N GLN A 25 8.79 22.03 -5.03
CA GLN A 25 9.06 20.83 -5.83
C GLN A 25 8.39 19.58 -5.23
N ARG A 26 7.06 19.52 -5.27
CA ARG A 26 6.35 18.25 -5.20
C ARG A 26 6.75 17.45 -6.44
N LYS A 27 7.46 16.33 -6.25
CA LYS A 27 7.61 15.30 -7.29
C LYS A 27 6.22 14.80 -7.66
N SER A 28 5.61 15.41 -8.65
CA SER A 28 4.43 14.85 -9.30
C SER A 28 4.85 13.55 -9.96
N ALA A 29 4.25 12.43 -9.56
CA ALA A 29 4.37 11.21 -10.35
C ALA A 29 3.85 11.50 -11.77
N PRO A 30 4.53 11.03 -12.83
CA PRO A 30 4.05 11.24 -14.19
C PRO A 30 2.64 10.63 -14.32
N ILE A 31 1.70 11.46 -14.79
CA ILE A 31 0.34 11.04 -15.15
C ILE A 31 0.49 10.04 -16.30
N GLY A 32 0.44 8.75 -16.00
CA GLY A 32 0.67 7.69 -16.98
C GLY A 32 1.77 6.69 -16.65
N ALA A 33 2.44 6.78 -15.48
CA ALA A 33 3.14 5.62 -14.93
C ALA A 33 2.11 4.56 -14.50
N GLN A 34 1.55 3.86 -15.48
CA GLN A 34 0.92 2.57 -15.25
C GLN A 34 2.01 1.68 -14.65
N PRO A 35 1.78 1.04 -13.49
CA PRO A 35 2.67 -0.01 -13.02
C PRO A 35 2.67 -1.07 -14.13
N SER A 36 3.73 -1.11 -14.93
CA SER A 36 3.89 -2.09 -16.02
C SER A 36 4.37 -3.44 -15.51
N ALA A 37 4.52 -3.57 -14.19
CA ALA A 37 4.73 -4.86 -13.56
C ALA A 37 3.42 -5.64 -13.69
N GLU A 38 3.43 -6.66 -14.53
CA GLU A 38 2.43 -7.72 -14.52
C GLU A 38 2.22 -8.16 -13.07
N VAL A 39 1.02 -7.94 -12.53
CA VAL A 39 0.69 -8.36 -11.17
C VAL A 39 0.28 -9.83 -11.28
N PRO A 40 1.11 -10.77 -10.81
CA PRO A 40 0.79 -12.18 -10.96
C PRO A 40 -0.44 -12.53 -10.11
N ASN A 41 -1.27 -13.41 -10.63
CA ASN A 41 -2.34 -14.01 -9.84
C ASN A 41 -1.72 -14.83 -8.71
N ILE A 42 -2.06 -14.50 -7.46
CA ILE A 42 -1.58 -15.24 -6.30
C ILE A 42 -2.63 -16.29 -5.93
N LEU A 43 -2.19 -17.54 -5.90
CA LEU A 43 -3.01 -18.65 -5.43
C LEU A 43 -3.06 -18.67 -3.90
N ILE A 44 -4.23 -18.45 -3.32
CA ILE A 44 -4.44 -18.46 -1.86
C ILE A 44 -4.70 -19.86 -1.29
N GLY A 45 -5.22 -20.77 -2.12
CA GLY A 45 -5.56 -22.14 -1.72
C GLY A 45 -6.03 -23.00 -2.87
N GLN A 46 -5.74 -24.29 -2.82
CA GLN A 46 -6.24 -25.29 -3.76
C GLN A 46 -7.50 -25.96 -3.20
N GLY A 47 -8.48 -26.23 -4.06
CA GLY A 47 -9.59 -27.12 -3.75
C GLY A 47 -9.50 -28.40 -4.56
N GLY A 48 -10.19 -29.44 -4.08
CA GLY A 48 -10.42 -30.66 -4.86
C GLY A 48 -11.46 -30.40 -5.95
N PHE A 49 -12.64 -31.01 -5.79
CA PHE A 49 -13.74 -30.85 -6.77
C PHE A 49 -14.29 -29.41 -6.83
N VAL A 50 -14.24 -28.66 -5.73
CA VAL A 50 -14.63 -27.25 -5.65
C VAL A 50 -13.49 -26.45 -5.03
N GLY A 51 -12.98 -25.47 -5.78
CA GLY A 51 -12.00 -24.49 -5.32
C GLY A 51 -12.55 -23.58 -4.22
N PRO A 52 -11.72 -22.69 -3.64
CA PRO A 52 -12.23 -21.60 -2.82
C PRO A 52 -13.19 -20.73 -3.66
N CYS A 53 -14.46 -20.66 -3.28
CA CYS A 53 -15.45 -19.80 -3.93
C CYS A 53 -15.66 -18.51 -3.14
N GLU A 54 -16.04 -17.44 -3.84
CA GLU A 54 -16.45 -16.14 -3.25
C GLU A 54 -15.41 -15.54 -2.27
N PRO A 55 -14.14 -15.38 -2.68
CA PRO A 55 -13.10 -14.91 -1.77
C PRO A 55 -13.31 -13.44 -1.36
N SER A 56 -13.10 -13.16 -0.09
CA SER A 56 -13.00 -11.81 0.46
C SER A 56 -11.67 -11.65 1.19
N ILE A 57 -11.04 -10.47 1.12
CA ILE A 57 -9.70 -10.21 1.66
C ILE A 57 -9.68 -8.95 2.52
N ALA A 58 -8.93 -9.00 3.63
CA ALA A 58 -8.69 -7.88 4.52
C ALA A 58 -7.19 -7.78 4.86
N ILE A 59 -6.66 -6.57 4.76
CA ILE A 59 -5.26 -6.24 5.11
C ILE A 59 -5.28 -5.47 6.42
N SER A 60 -4.43 -5.83 7.38
CA SER A 60 -4.30 -5.07 8.62
C SER A 60 -3.80 -3.65 8.35
N PRO A 61 -4.46 -2.60 8.88
CA PRO A 61 -4.03 -1.22 8.69
C PRO A 61 -2.79 -0.84 9.50
N VAL A 62 -2.43 -1.64 10.51
CA VAL A 62 -1.28 -1.39 11.41
C VAL A 62 -0.09 -2.30 11.11
N GLU A 63 -0.33 -3.49 10.54
CA GLU A 63 0.69 -4.47 10.18
C GLU A 63 0.40 -5.02 8.77
N PRO A 64 0.76 -4.31 7.68
CA PRO A 64 0.36 -4.68 6.31
C PRO A 64 0.80 -6.06 5.83
N ASN A 65 1.78 -6.68 6.50
CA ASN A 65 2.19 -8.05 6.24
C ASN A 65 1.16 -9.08 6.72
N ARG A 66 0.28 -8.72 7.66
CA ARG A 66 -0.83 -9.56 8.13
C ARG A 66 -2.04 -9.35 7.24
N VAL A 67 -2.38 -10.39 6.50
CA VAL A 67 -3.52 -10.43 5.57
C VAL A 67 -4.38 -11.65 5.89
N VAL A 68 -5.70 -11.48 5.86
CA VAL A 68 -6.67 -12.58 6.04
C VAL A 68 -7.58 -12.63 4.82
N ALA A 69 -7.87 -13.82 4.34
CA ALA A 69 -8.89 -14.06 3.32
C ALA A 69 -9.89 -15.12 3.80
N GLY A 70 -11.17 -14.88 3.57
CA GLY A 70 -12.23 -15.87 3.76
C GLY A 70 -12.70 -16.40 2.41
N ALA A 71 -13.12 -17.66 2.37
CA ALA A 71 -13.83 -18.24 1.22
C ALA A 71 -14.93 -19.18 1.73
N ILE A 72 -15.83 -19.60 0.82
CA ILE A 72 -17.05 -20.37 1.08
C ILE A 72 -17.02 -21.28 2.33
N LEU A 73 -18.10 -21.19 3.11
CA LEU A 73 -18.29 -21.82 4.42
C LEU A 73 -17.29 -21.29 5.46
N ASP A 74 -16.40 -22.16 5.93
CA ASP A 74 -15.53 -21.94 7.07
C ASP A 74 -14.06 -21.83 6.66
N ARG A 75 -13.74 -21.72 5.36
CA ARG A 75 -12.36 -21.64 4.90
C ARG A 75 -11.78 -20.26 5.20
N VAL A 76 -10.68 -20.24 5.95
CA VAL A 76 -9.90 -19.03 6.19
C VAL A 76 -8.45 -19.25 5.78
N TYR A 77 -7.86 -18.22 5.19
CA TYR A 77 -6.47 -18.17 4.78
C TYR A 77 -5.82 -16.96 5.43
N TYR A 78 -4.58 -17.09 5.86
CA TYR A 78 -3.84 -15.98 6.44
C TYR A 78 -2.41 -15.96 5.94
N SER A 79 -1.89 -14.75 5.80
CA SER A 79 -0.53 -14.46 5.37
C SER A 79 0.16 -13.57 6.41
N GLU A 80 1.45 -13.79 6.58
CA GLU A 80 2.34 -12.99 7.43
C GLU A 80 3.42 -12.27 6.61
N ASP A 81 3.32 -12.31 5.28
CA ASP A 81 4.30 -11.75 4.33
C ASP A 81 3.67 -10.85 3.26
N GLY A 82 2.48 -10.30 3.55
CA GLY A 82 1.77 -9.38 2.67
C GLY A 82 1.06 -10.08 1.51
N GLY A 83 0.72 -11.36 1.67
CA GLY A 83 -0.01 -12.15 0.68
C GLY A 83 0.88 -12.89 -0.32
N LYS A 84 2.19 -13.04 -0.07
CA LYS A 84 3.10 -13.81 -0.95
C LYS A 84 2.95 -15.31 -0.70
N SER A 85 2.70 -15.71 0.54
CA SER A 85 2.38 -17.07 0.94
C SER A 85 1.18 -17.11 1.89
N TRP A 86 0.47 -18.24 1.89
CA TRP A 86 -0.80 -18.41 2.59
C TRP A 86 -0.83 -19.72 3.39
N LYS A 87 -1.31 -19.63 4.62
CA LYS A 87 -1.67 -20.78 5.47
C LYS A 87 -3.20 -20.90 5.47
N GLN A 88 -3.70 -22.13 5.43
CA GLN A 88 -5.15 -22.41 5.45
C GLN A 88 -5.57 -22.96 6.82
N ASP A 89 -6.76 -22.56 7.28
CA ASP A 89 -7.43 -23.11 8.45
C ASP A 89 -8.96 -23.14 8.26
N ARG A 90 -9.69 -23.59 9.29
CA ARG A 90 -11.16 -23.58 9.35
C ARG A 90 -11.65 -22.76 10.52
N LEU A 91 -12.54 -21.80 10.25
CA LEU A 91 -13.26 -21.07 11.27
C LEU A 91 -14.16 -22.01 12.07
N ARG A 92 -14.26 -21.78 13.37
CA ARG A 92 -15.13 -22.52 14.27
C ARG A 92 -15.97 -21.56 15.09
N SER A 93 -17.25 -21.86 15.19
CA SER A 93 -18.20 -21.13 16.01
C SER A 93 -19.18 -22.14 16.64
N PRO A 94 -19.58 -21.98 17.91
CA PRO A 94 -20.62 -22.80 18.51
C PRO A 94 -21.96 -22.75 17.77
N LEU A 95 -22.20 -21.69 16.99
CA LEU A 95 -23.41 -21.50 16.18
C LEU A 95 -23.26 -22.00 14.73
N GLY A 96 -22.12 -22.61 14.40
CA GLY A 96 -21.75 -22.93 13.04
C GLY A 96 -21.16 -21.73 12.29
N VAL A 97 -20.60 -22.02 11.11
CA VAL A 97 -20.06 -21.02 10.19
C VAL A 97 -20.72 -21.26 8.84
N TYR A 98 -21.53 -20.30 8.41
CA TYR A 98 -22.27 -20.32 7.16
C TYR A 98 -21.84 -19.10 6.36
N GLY A 99 -21.53 -19.30 5.08
CA GLY A 99 -21.20 -18.24 4.13
C GLY A 99 -22.45 -17.61 3.54
#